data_AF-A0A2V6DHF9-F1
#
_entry.id   AF-A0A2V6DHF9-F1
#
_cell.length_a   1.000
_cell.length_b   1.000
_cell.length_c   1.000
_cell.angle_alpha   90.00
_cell.angle_beta   90.00
_cell.angle_gamma   90.00
#
_symmetry.space_group_name_H-M   'P 1'
#
loop_
_entity.id
_entity.type
_entity.pdbx_description
1 polymer ?
#
loop_
_entity_poly.entity_id
_entity_poly.type
_entity_poly.pdbx_seq_one_letter_code
_entity_poly.pdbx_strand_id
1 'polypeptide(L)' 'MREKPQAAGQYALLRGVPLFAALDDAAVDELCGYLHPVELKAGSRLFRVGDAGDAMYIIESGRVRITVTDADGREVIL' A
#
# COMPACT_ATOMS: atom_id res chain seq x y z
N MET A 1 13.35 -24.98 1.54
CA MET A 1 13.11 -23.54 1.31
C MET A 1 11.68 -23.41 0.80
N ARG A 2 10.79 -22.51 1.22
CA ARG A 2 10.70 -21.50 2.27
C ARG A 2 9.20 -21.05 2.28
N GLU A 3 8.74 -20.52 3.41
CA GLU A 3 7.66 -19.50 3.53
C GLU A 3 6.19 -19.87 3.18
N LYS A 4 5.47 -20.41 4.18
CA LYS A 4 4.01 -20.24 4.37
C LYS A 4 3.81 -19.70 5.80
N PRO A 5 3.48 -18.40 5.96
CA PRO A 5 2.12 -18.01 6.37
C PRO A 5 1.63 -16.64 5.82
N GLN A 6 2.37 -16.00 4.89
CA GLN A 6 2.11 -14.61 4.47
C GLN A 6 0.77 -14.43 3.71
N ALA A 7 0.37 -15.42 2.92
CA ALA A 7 -0.82 -15.36 2.07
C ALA A 7 -2.13 -15.12 2.84
N ALA A 8 -2.27 -15.71 4.05
CA ALA A 8 -3.49 -15.55 4.83
C ALA A 8 -3.68 -14.12 5.37
N GLY A 9 -2.58 -13.45 5.74
CA GLY A 9 -2.61 -12.04 6.18
C GLY A 9 -2.87 -11.08 5.01
N GLN A 10 -2.22 -11.32 3.87
CA GLN A 10 -2.41 -10.55 2.64
C GLN A 10 -3.85 -10.65 2.11
N TYR A 11 -4.44 -11.85 2.16
CA TYR A 11 -5.83 -12.08 1.76
C TYR A 11 -6.80 -11.25 2.61
N ALA A 12 -6.65 -11.30 3.93
CA ALA A 12 -7.49 -10.53 4.85
C ALA A 12 -7.30 -9.01 4.63
N LEU A 13 -6.07 -8.55 4.38
CA LEU A 13 -5.77 -7.16 4.07
C LEU A 13 -6.50 -6.69 2.80
N LEU A 14 -6.39 -7.44 1.70
CA LEU A 14 -7.04 -7.11 0.43
C LEU A 14 -8.56 -7.10 0.55
N ARG A 15 -9.15 -8.05 1.28
CA ARG A 15 -10.59 -8.08 1.54
C ARG A 15 -11.08 -6.92 2.39
N GLY A 16 -10.22 -6.34 3.22
CA GLY A 16 -10.52 -5.15 4.01
C GLY A 16 -10.52 -3.85 3.20
N VAL A 17 -9.96 -3.83 1.99
CA VAL A 17 -9.88 -2.64 1.15
C VAL A 17 -11.11 -2.56 0.22
N PRO A 18 -11.96 -1.52 0.34
CA PRO A 18 -13.18 -1.41 -0.46
C PRO A 18 -12.95 -1.46 -1.98
N LEU A 19 -11.79 -1.00 -2.45
CA LEU A 19 -11.41 -1.05 -3.86
C LEU A 19 -11.43 -2.47 -4.44
N PHE A 20 -11.14 -3.49 -3.62
CA PHE A 20 -11.04 -4.89 -4.02
C PHE A 20 -12.25 -5.73 -3.58
N ALA A 21 -13.27 -5.11 -2.97
CA ALA A 21 -14.43 -5.83 -2.42
C ALA A 21 -15.25 -6.58 -3.48
N ALA A 22 -15.19 -6.15 -4.75
CA ALA A 22 -15.90 -6.77 -5.86
C ALA A 22 -15.13 -7.92 -6.54
N LEU A 23 -13.88 -8.16 -6.15
CA LEU A 23 -13.09 -9.27 -6.68
C LEU A 23 -13.54 -10.60 -6.05
N ASP A 24 -13.52 -11.65 -6.86
CA ASP A 24 -13.76 -13.01 -6.39
C ASP A 24 -12.52 -13.60 -5.69
N ASP A 25 -12.71 -14.74 -5.03
CA ASP A 25 -11.66 -15.39 -4.22
C ASP A 25 -10.43 -15.73 -5.06
N ALA A 26 -10.61 -16.16 -6.32
CA ALA A 26 -9.52 -16.51 -7.21
C ALA A 26 -8.68 -15.28 -7.60
N ALA A 27 -9.34 -14.16 -7.95
CA ALA A 27 -8.66 -12.91 -8.28
C ALA A 27 -7.94 -12.31 -7.07
N VAL A 28 -8.51 -12.43 -5.86
CA VAL A 28 -7.83 -11.98 -4.63
C VAL A 28 -6.61 -12.86 -4.33
N ASP A 29 -6.70 -14.18 -4.51
CA ASP A 29 -5.57 -15.09 -4.34
C ASP A 29 -4.44 -14.80 -5.34
N GLU A 30 -4.80 -14.51 -6.59
CA GLU A 30 -3.83 -14.09 -7.61
C GLU A 30 -3.16 -12.77 -7.22
N LEU A 31 -3.95 -11.79 -6.75
CA LEU A 31 -3.45 -10.50 -6.29
C LEU A 31 -2.51 -10.65 -5.10
N CYS A 32 -2.81 -11.55 -4.13
CA CYS A 32 -1.91 -11.87 -3.02
C CYS A 32 -0.50 -12.26 -3.52
N GLY A 33 -0.40 -12.95 -4.65
CA GLY A 33 0.87 -13.34 -5.26
C GLY A 33 1.70 -12.17 -5.79
N TYR A 34 1.06 -11.04 -6.11
CA TYR A 34 1.72 -9.81 -6.57
C TYR A 34 2.08 -8.85 -5.43
N LEU A 35 1.61 -9.09 -4.20
CA LEU A 35 1.92 -8.23 -3.07
C LEU A 35 3.36 -8.43 -2.60
N HIS A 36 4.10 -7.32 -2.52
CA HIS A 36 5.44 -7.28 -1.96
C HIS A 36 5.43 -6.52 -0.62
N PRO A 37 5.89 -7.13 0.48
CA PRO A 37 5.98 -6.44 1.76
C PRO A 37 7.04 -5.33 1.69
N VAL A 38 6.69 -4.15 2.19
CA VAL A 38 7.58 -2.99 2.28
C VAL A 38 7.57 -2.48 3.71
N GLU A 39 8.72 -2.57 4.38
CA GLU A 39 8.92 -2.04 5.72
C GLU A 39 9.60 -0.67 5.66
N LEU A 40 9.00 0.31 6.33
CA LEU A 40 9.56 1.66 6.45
C LEU A 40 9.78 2.03 7.91
N LYS A 41 10.92 2.67 8.18
CA LYS A 41 11.18 3.29 9.48
C LYS A 41 10.43 4.61 9.60
N ALA A 42 10.09 5.00 10.83
CA ALA A 42 9.49 6.32 11.08
C ALA A 42 10.35 7.45 10.49
N GLY A 43 9.70 8.40 9.79
CA GLY A 43 10.37 9.49 9.09
C GLY A 43 10.95 9.12 7.71
N SER A 44 10.89 7.84 7.31
CA SER A 44 11.28 7.44 5.95
C SER A 44 10.27 7.97 4.95
N ARG A 45 10.77 8.34 3.77
CA ARG A 45 9.93 8.80 2.66
C ARG A 45 9.62 7.63 1.73
N LEU A 46 8.34 7.46 1.40
CA LEU A 46 7.89 6.43 0.47
C LEU A 46 8.10 6.88 -0.99
N PHE A 47 7.52 8.03 -1.38
CA PHE A 47 7.75 8.67 -2.68
C PHE A 47 7.55 10.20 -2.59
N ARG A 48 7.82 10.92 -3.69
CA ARG A 48 7.64 12.37 -3.85
C ARG A 48 6.68 12.68 -4.98
N VAL A 49 6.06 13.85 -4.90
CA VAL A 49 5.32 14.42 -6.04
C VAL A 49 6.29 14.58 -7.22
N GLY A 50 5.91 14.04 -8.37
CA GLY A 50 6.72 14.04 -9.58
C GLY A 50 7.55 12.76 -9.79
N ASP A 51 7.61 11.86 -8.80
CA ASP A 51 8.16 10.52 -9.02
C ASP A 51 7.24 9.74 -9.97
N ALA A 52 7.82 8.82 -10.74
CA ALA A 52 7.05 7.95 -11.61
C ALA A 52 6.09 7.09 -10.77
N GLY A 53 4.80 7.12 -11.10
CA GLY A 53 3.81 6.25 -10.46
C GLY A 53 3.89 4.85 -11.05
N ASP A 54 4.55 3.93 -10.36
CA ASP A 54 4.76 2.54 -10.80
C ASP A 54 4.13 1.50 -9.85
N ALA A 55 3.69 1.91 -8.66
CA ALA A 55 3.17 1.03 -7.63
C ALA A 55 1.96 1.60 -6.87
N MET A 56 1.15 0.68 -6.33
CA MET A 56 0.11 0.97 -5.34
C MET A 56 0.57 0.40 -3.98
N TYR A 57 0.36 1.17 -2.92
CA TYR A 57 0.70 0.77 -1.56
C TYR A 57 -0.55 0.61 -0.70
N ILE A 58 -0.58 -0.47 0.09
CA ILE A 58 -1.61 -0.74 1.08
C ILE A 58 -0.94 -0.72 2.45
N ILE A 59 -1.49 0.04 3.40
CA ILE A 59 -0.92 0.16 4.74
C ILE A 59 -1.48 -0.99 5.58
N GLU A 60 -0.66 -2.01 5.80
CA GLU A 60 -0.99 -3.11 6.72
C GLU A 60 -0.95 -2.65 8.19
N SER A 61 0.05 -1.84 8.56
CA SER A 61 0.16 -1.29 9.90
C SER A 61 0.93 0.04 9.90
N GLY A 62 0.66 0.87 10.91
CA GLY A 62 1.27 2.19 11.07
C GLY A 62 0.46 3.31 10.44
N ARG A 63 1.12 4.45 10.17
CA ARG A 63 0.51 5.65 9.59
C ARG A 63 1.50 6.30 8.65
N VAL A 64 1.00 6.79 7.52
CA VAL A 64 1.76 7.64 6.60
C VAL A 64 1.22 9.06 6.68
N ARG A 65 2.09 10.03 6.38
CA ARG A 65 1.69 11.42 6.20
C ARG A 65 1.84 11.76 4.73
N ILE A 66 0.76 12.20 4.11
CA ILE A 66 0.79 12.70 2.75
C ILE A 66 0.88 14.22 2.83
N THR A 67 1.90 14.79 2.16
CA THR A 67 2.04 16.24 2.06
C THR A 67 2.10 16.66 0.61
N VAL A 68 1.38 17.74 0.29
CA VAL A 68 1.37 18.38 -1.02
C VAL A 68 1.73 19.84 -0.86
N THR A 69 2.48 20.38 -1.81
CA THR A 69 2.78 21.82 -1.85
C THR A 69 1.76 22.48 -2.76
N ASP A 70 1.05 23.50 -2.24
CA ASP A 70 0.12 24.28 -3.04
C ASP A 70 0.85 25.26 -3.98
N ALA A 71 0.08 25.99 -4.80
CA ALA A 71 0.63 26.96 -5.75
C ALA A 71 1.35 28.14 -5.07
N ASP A 72 1.07 28.40 -3.79
CA ASP A 72 1.68 29.47 -3.00
C ASP A 72 2.92 28.98 -2.21
N GLY A 73 3.32 27.72 -2.38
CA GLY A 73 4.47 27.12 -1.71
C GLY A 73 4.19 26.64 -0.28
N ARG A 74 2.93 26.58 0.15
CA ARG A 74 2.56 26.09 1.48
C ARG A 74 2.36 24.58 1.48
N GLU A 75 2.81 23.94 2.56
CA GLU A 75 2.62 22.49 2.74
C GLU A 75 1.23 22.21 3.32
N VAL A 76 0.43 21.45 2.59
CA VAL A 76 -0.89 20.96 2.99
C VAL A 76 -0.78 19.47 3.32
N ILE A 77 -1.28 19.09 4.49
CA ILE A 77 -1.37 17.68 4.92
C ILE A 77 -2.75 17.15 4.53
N LEU A 78 -2.78 16.03 3.81
CA LEU A 78 -4.00 15.31 3.40
C LEU A 78 -4.37 14.21 4.39
#